data_AF-A0A1W9PHU1-F1
#
_entry.id   AF-A0A1W9PHU1-F1
#
_cell.length_a   1.000
_cell.length_b   1.000
_cell.length_c   1.000
_cell.angle_alpha   90.00
_cell.angle_beta   90.00
_cell.angle_gamma   90.00
#
_symmetry.space_group_name_H-M   'P 1'
#
loop_
_entity.id
_entity.type
_entity.pdbx_description
1 polymer ?
#
loop_
_entity_poly.entity_id
_entity_poly.type
_entity_poly.pdbx_seq_one_letter_code
_entity_poly.pdbx_strand_id
1 'polypeptide(L)'
;MPFIIFIASMLLLALLLNKTTYGISVYMLGSNPVATEFSGVNVRSVLFRTYLLSGFLTGIASLVMTARFNAAQAAYGESYLLLTVLACVLGGVNPAGGFGKVSGLFIAIVVLQIVATGFNLLRLSSHLANALWGLILIFVITINRAITGKWI
;
A
#
# COMPACT_ATOMS: atom_id res chain seq x y z
N MET A 1 -1.49 11.66 -18.00
CA MET A 1 -1.21 12.49 -16.81
C MET A 1 -1.22 11.70 -15.49
N PRO A 2 -2.23 10.88 -15.15
CA PRO A 2 -2.29 10.18 -13.85
C PRO A 2 -1.08 9.26 -13.58
N PHE A 3 -0.59 8.58 -14.62
CA PHE A 3 0.56 7.67 -14.51
C PHE A 3 1.87 8.38 -14.16
N ILE A 4 2.05 9.63 -14.62
CA ILE A 4 3.24 10.43 -14.31
C ILE A 4 3.23 10.83 -12.83
N ILE A 5 2.06 11.22 -12.31
CA ILE A 5 1.88 11.56 -10.88
C ILE A 5 2.17 10.34 -10.00
N PHE A 6 1.71 9.15 -10.42
CA PHE A 6 2.00 7.89 -9.73
C PHE A 6 3.50 7.55 -9.71
N ILE A 7 4.18 7.63 -10.85
CA ILE A 7 5.62 7.37 -10.91
C ILE A 7 6.39 8.38 -10.05
N ALA A 8 6.04 9.67 -10.13
CA ALA A 8 6.68 10.72 -9.34
C ALA A 8 6.51 10.49 -7.83
N SER A 9 5.28 10.19 -7.37
CA SER A 9 5.02 9.94 -5.95
C SER A 9 5.72 8.68 -5.44
N MET A 10 5.76 7.63 -6.26
CA MET A 10 6.52 6.42 -5.95
C MET A 10 8.01 6.68 -5.85
N LEU A 11 8.60 7.42 -6.80
CA LEU A 11 10.03 7.70 -6.80
C LEU A 11 10.42 8.55 -5.57
N LEU A 12 9.59 9.54 -5.24
CA LEU A 12 9.76 10.36 -4.04
C LEU A 12 9.71 9.50 -2.77
N LEU A 13 8.73 8.59 -2.64
CA LEU A 13 8.65 7.66 -1.52
C LEU A 13 9.83 6.69 -1.47
N ALA A 14 10.25 6.16 -2.61
CA ALA A 14 11.39 5.25 -2.69
C ALA A 14 12.68 5.93 -2.23
N LEU A 15 12.90 7.19 -2.62
CA LEU A 15 14.05 7.97 -2.18
C LEU A 15 13.93 8.34 -0.70
N LEU A 16 12.74 8.75 -0.25
CA LEU A 16 12.49 9.07 1.16
C LEU A 16 12.77 7.85 2.05
N LEU A 17 12.25 6.68 1.71
CA LEU A 17 12.40 5.48 2.53
C LEU A 17 13.80 4.86 2.47
N ASN A 18 14.50 4.91 1.32
CA ASN A 18 15.82 4.26 1.18
C ASN A 18 17.00 5.18 1.51
N LYS A 19 16.88 6.50 1.28
CA LYS A 19 18.02 7.43 1.38
C LYS A 19 17.93 8.42 2.54
N THR A 20 16.85 8.45 3.32
CA THR A 20 16.72 9.40 4.44
C THR A 20 16.71 8.71 5.80
N THR A 21 17.16 9.44 6.82
CA THR A 21 17.11 9.04 8.23
C THR A 21 15.68 8.75 8.68
N TYR A 22 14.70 9.47 8.12
CA TYR A 22 13.28 9.23 8.35
C TYR A 22 12.85 7.82 7.95
N GLY A 23 13.33 7.31 6.80
CA GLY A 23 13.04 5.94 6.36
C GLY A 23 13.54 4.90 7.36
N ILE A 24 14.76 5.06 7.85
CA ILE A 24 15.35 4.17 8.87
C ILE A 24 14.53 4.21 10.16
N SER A 25 14.15 5.40 10.64
CA SER A 25 13.28 5.54 11.81
C SER A 25 11.93 4.85 11.63
N VAL A 26 11.35 4.87 10.43
CA VAL A 26 10.09 4.18 10.12
C VAL A 26 10.27 2.65 10.16
N TYR A 27 11.34 2.10 9.60
CA TYR A 27 11.62 0.66 9.67
C TYR A 27 11.90 0.19 11.10
N MET A 28 12.64 0.99 11.88
CA MET A 28 12.88 0.71 13.30
C MET A 28 11.57 0.66 14.09
N LEU A 29 10.72 1.69 13.92
CA LEU A 29 9.42 1.79 14.57
C LEU A 29 8.52 0.60 14.21
N GLY A 30 8.55 0.16 12.96
CA GLY A 30 7.79 -1.00 12.50
C GLY A 30 8.30 -2.34 13.01
N SER A 31 9.60 -2.46 13.33
CA SER A 31 10.17 -3.70 13.86
C SER A 31 9.91 -3.83 15.37
N ASN A 32 10.20 -2.77 16.14
CA ASN A 32 9.88 -2.73 17.56
C ASN A 32 9.78 -1.27 18.05
N PRO A 33 8.58 -0.78 18.42
CA PRO A 33 8.40 0.59 18.86
C PRO A 33 9.10 0.89 20.19
N VAL A 34 9.15 -0.09 21.11
CA VAL A 34 9.77 0.05 22.43
C VAL A 34 11.29 0.21 22.27
N ALA A 35 11.92 -0.67 21.48
CA ALA A 35 13.35 -0.59 21.21
C ALA A 35 13.74 0.70 20.46
N THR A 36 12.86 1.20 19.60
CA THR A 36 13.04 2.46 18.86
C THR A 36 13.07 3.66 19.79
N GLU A 37 12.18 3.70 20.80
CA GLU A 37 12.16 4.75 21.82
C GLU A 37 13.43 4.74 22.68
N PHE A 38 13.90 3.55 23.10
CA PHE A 38 15.18 3.41 23.82
C PHE A 38 16.40 3.80 22.97
N SER A 39 16.28 3.76 21.63
CA SER A 39 17.35 4.19 20.71
C SER A 39 17.39 5.70 20.48
N GLY A 40 16.61 6.49 21.23
CA GLY A 40 16.60 7.96 21.14
C GLY A 40 15.80 8.52 19.95
N VAL A 41 15.04 7.68 19.24
CA VAL A 41 14.16 8.12 18.15
C VAL A 41 12.82 8.56 18.74
N ASN A 42 12.38 9.78 18.40
CA ASN A 42 11.07 10.27 18.82
C ASN A 42 9.94 9.59 18.01
N VAL A 43 9.44 8.46 18.54
CA VAL A 43 8.38 7.64 17.96
C VAL A 43 7.14 8.48 17.60
N ARG A 44 6.72 9.40 18.48
CA ARG A 44 5.54 10.26 18.24
C ARG A 44 5.72 11.15 17.02
N SER A 45 6.89 11.77 16.87
CA SER A 45 7.17 12.65 15.73
C SER A 45 7.20 11.88 14.41
N VAL A 46 7.80 10.69 14.41
CA VAL A 46 7.85 9.81 13.22
C VAL A 46 6.45 9.35 12.83
N LEU A 47 5.64 8.92 13.80
CA LEU A 47 4.26 8.49 13.58
C LEU A 47 3.41 9.63 12.99
N PHE A 48 3.49 10.82 13.58
CA PHE A 48 2.76 12.00 13.11
C PHE A 48 3.12 12.38 11.67
N ARG A 49 4.42 12.41 11.34
CA ARG A 49 4.89 12.65 9.97
C ARG A 49 4.42 11.58 8.98
N THR A 50 4.35 10.32 9.42
CA THR A 50 3.88 9.21 8.59
C THR A 50 2.40 9.38 8.24
N TYR A 51 1.55 9.70 9.22
CA TYR A 51 0.14 9.97 8.99
C TYR A 51 -0.09 11.21 8.12
N LEU A 52 0.69 12.28 8.33
CA LEU A 52 0.64 13.47 7.47
C LEU A 52 0.99 13.16 6.02
N LEU A 53 2.07 12.40 5.78
CA LEU A 53 2.47 11.99 4.43
C LEU A 53 1.41 11.11 3.77
N SER A 54 0.84 10.14 4.50
CA SER A 54 -0.25 9.30 4.02
C SER A 54 -1.48 10.12 3.63
N GLY A 55 -1.88 11.08 4.47
CA GLY A 55 -2.99 11.97 4.20
C GLY A 55 -2.74 12.87 2.98
N PHE A 56 -1.54 13.43 2.86
CA PHE A 56 -1.16 14.26 1.72
C PHE A 56 -1.18 13.48 0.39
N LEU A 57 -0.62 12.27 0.37
CA LEU A 57 -0.64 11.37 -0.80
C LEU A 57 -2.06 10.97 -1.17
N THR A 58 -2.90 10.65 -0.18
CA THR A 58 -4.32 10.32 -0.39
C THR A 58 -5.08 11.51 -0.96
N GLY A 59 -4.81 12.73 -0.48
CA GLY A 59 -5.40 13.95 -1.02
C GLY A 59 -5.10 14.14 -2.52
N ILE A 60 -3.84 13.95 -2.92
CA ILE A 60 -3.43 14.00 -4.33
C ILE A 60 -4.14 12.91 -5.14
N ALA A 61 -4.18 11.68 -4.63
CA ALA A 61 -4.84 10.56 -5.31
C ALA A 61 -6.34 10.81 -5.53
N SER A 62 -7.04 11.33 -4.51
CA SER A 62 -8.46 11.68 -4.59
C SER A 62 -8.75 12.77 -5.61
N LEU A 63 -7.89 13.80 -5.71
CA LEU A 63 -8.04 14.85 -6.74
C LEU A 63 -7.92 14.27 -8.15
N VAL A 64 -6.93 13.39 -8.37
CA VAL A 64 -6.75 12.69 -9.66
C VAL A 64 -7.95 11.81 -9.98
N MET A 65 -8.50 11.12 -8.98
CA MET A 65 -9.66 10.26 -9.15
C MET A 65 -10.93 11.04 -9.52
N THR A 66 -11.23 12.12 -8.80
CA THR A 66 -12.36 13.00 -9.09
C THR A 66 -12.25 13.59 -10.50
N ALA A 67 -11.05 14.00 -10.91
CA ALA A 67 -10.81 14.51 -12.27
C ALA A 67 -11.01 13.45 -13.37
N ARG A 68 -10.84 12.15 -13.07
CA ARG A 68 -11.04 11.06 -14.05
C ARG A 68 -12.51 10.68 -14.22
N PHE A 69 -13.26 10.61 -13.13
CA PHE A 69 -14.63 10.09 -13.15
C PHE A 69 -15.70 11.20 -13.16
N ASN A 70 -15.30 12.46 -13.02
CA ASN A 70 -16.17 13.64 -12.93
C ASN A 70 -17.32 13.47 -11.91
N ALA A 71 -17.13 12.58 -10.94
CA ALA A 71 -18.09 12.18 -9.94
C ALA A 71 -17.32 11.77 -8.67
N ALA A 72 -17.72 12.34 -7.54
CA ALA A 72 -17.17 11.99 -6.23
C ALA A 72 -18.18 11.09 -5.51
N GLN A 73 -17.95 9.78 -5.53
CA GLN A 73 -18.79 8.81 -4.81
C GLN A 73 -17.97 8.10 -3.74
N ALA A 74 -18.43 8.13 -2.49
CA ALA A 74 -17.75 7.49 -1.36
C ALA A 74 -17.58 5.97 -1.54
N ALA A 75 -18.52 5.33 -2.25
CA ALA A 75 -18.51 3.89 -2.51
C ALA A 75 -17.25 3.39 -3.24
N TYR A 76 -16.54 4.27 -3.97
CA TYR A 76 -15.30 3.86 -4.60
C TYR A 76 -14.20 3.57 -3.57
N GLY A 77 -14.11 4.35 -2.48
CA GLY A 77 -13.05 4.19 -1.46
C GLY A 77 -13.04 2.82 -0.79
N GLU A 78 -14.23 2.27 -0.50
CA GLU A 78 -14.39 0.94 0.12
C GLU A 78 -13.77 -0.18 -0.73
N SER A 79 -13.94 -0.12 -2.05
CA SER A 79 -13.42 -1.16 -2.94
C SER A 79 -11.90 -1.06 -3.10
N TYR A 80 -11.33 0.14 -2.98
CA TYR A 80 -9.88 0.35 -3.04
C TYR A 80 -9.16 -0.05 -1.75
N LEU A 81 -9.83 -0.07 -0.60
CA LEU A 81 -9.21 -0.49 0.68
C LEU A 81 -8.70 -1.93 0.57
N LEU A 82 -9.55 -2.86 0.14
CA LEU A 82 -9.19 -4.27 -0.01
C LEU A 82 -8.06 -4.48 -1.03
N LEU A 83 -8.16 -3.82 -2.19
CA LEU A 83 -7.13 -3.88 -3.22
C LEU A 83 -5.78 -3.33 -2.72
N THR A 84 -5.81 -2.27 -1.90
CA THR A 84 -4.60 -1.66 -1.33
C THR A 84 -3.92 -2.60 -0.35
N VAL A 85 -4.67 -3.22 0.56
CA VAL A 85 -4.11 -4.21 1.51
C VAL A 85 -3.54 -5.41 0.75
N LEU A 86 -4.26 -5.92 -0.26
CA LEU A 86 -3.80 -7.01 -1.12
C LEU A 86 -2.50 -6.66 -1.84
N ALA A 87 -2.39 -5.44 -2.39
CA ALA A 87 -1.16 -4.95 -3.04
C ALA A 87 0.02 -4.89 -2.08
N CYS A 88 -0.19 -4.42 -0.84
CA CYS A 88 0.85 -4.38 0.18
C CYS A 88 1.38 -5.78 0.53
N VAL A 89 0.48 -6.73 0.75
CA VAL A 89 0.83 -8.12 1.09
C VAL A 89 1.53 -8.81 -0.08
N LEU A 90 0.99 -8.67 -1.29
CA LEU A 90 1.60 -9.23 -2.51
C LEU A 90 2.98 -8.60 -2.79
N GLY A 91 3.14 -7.32 -2.49
CA GLY A 91 4.39 -6.58 -2.61
C GLY A 91 5.47 -6.95 -1.58
N GLY A 92 5.18 -7.90 -0.68
CA GLY A 92 6.11 -8.38 0.33
C GLY A 92 6.29 -7.41 1.52
N VAL A 93 5.34 -6.51 1.74
CA VAL A 93 5.31 -5.66 2.94
C VAL A 93 4.69 -6.47 4.08
N ASN A 94 5.37 -6.55 5.24
CA ASN A 94 4.81 -7.22 6.40
C ASN A 94 3.71 -6.34 7.03
N PRO A 95 2.46 -6.82 7.17
CA PRO A 95 1.40 -6.08 7.87
C PRO A 95 1.74 -5.81 9.34
N ALA A 96 2.57 -6.66 9.95
CA ALA A 96 3.05 -6.51 11.32
C ALA A 96 4.16 -5.46 11.47
N GLY A 97 4.74 -5.00 10.36
CA GLY A 97 5.74 -3.94 10.31
C GLY A 97 7.18 -4.42 10.12
N GLY A 98 8.10 -3.44 10.06
CA GLY A 98 9.55 -3.65 10.09
C GLY A 98 10.20 -4.03 8.76
N PHE A 99 9.42 -4.55 7.79
CA PHE A 99 9.95 -5.01 6.50
C PHE A 99 9.04 -4.64 5.33
N GLY A 100 9.65 -4.16 4.25
CA GLY A 100 8.99 -3.87 2.97
C GLY A 100 9.92 -3.13 2.03
N LYS A 101 9.69 -3.23 0.72
CA LYS A 101 10.40 -2.43 -0.29
C LYS A 101 9.41 -1.83 -1.28
N VAL A 102 9.63 -0.56 -1.62
CA VAL A 102 8.79 0.14 -2.62
C VAL A 102 8.83 -0.53 -3.98
N SER A 103 9.95 -1.17 -4.35
CA SER A 103 10.08 -1.92 -5.61
C SER A 103 9.18 -3.15 -5.67
N GLY A 104 9.00 -3.88 -4.56
CA GLY A 104 8.08 -5.02 -4.49
C GLY A 104 6.62 -4.57 -4.62
N LEU A 105 6.28 -3.46 -3.96
CA LEU A 105 4.95 -2.84 -4.07
C LEU A 105 4.64 -2.37 -5.50
N PHE A 106 5.63 -1.83 -6.23
CA PHE A 106 5.44 -1.45 -7.64
C PHE A 106 5.03 -2.63 -8.50
N ILE A 107 5.78 -3.73 -8.41
CA ILE A 107 5.52 -4.94 -9.18
C ILE A 107 4.13 -5.49 -8.84
N ALA A 108 3.77 -5.52 -7.56
CA ALA A 108 2.44 -5.93 -7.11
C ALA A 108 1.33 -5.04 -7.71
N ILE A 109 1.46 -3.72 -7.63
CA ILE A 109 0.45 -2.80 -8.19
C ILE A 109 0.31 -2.98 -9.71
N VAL A 110 1.41 -3.17 -10.44
CA VAL A 110 1.36 -3.41 -11.90
C VAL A 110 0.64 -4.71 -12.22
N VAL A 111 0.97 -5.81 -11.52
CA VAL A 111 0.29 -7.10 -11.70
C VAL A 111 -1.21 -6.97 -11.40
N LEU A 112 -1.57 -6.32 -10.30
CA LEU A 112 -2.96 -6.13 -9.92
C LEU A 112 -3.72 -5.21 -10.88
N GLN A 113 -3.05 -4.21 -11.46
CA GLN A 113 -3.65 -3.38 -12.48
C GLN A 113 -3.99 -4.19 -13.74
N ILE A 114 -3.11 -5.11 -14.15
CA ILE A 114 -3.37 -6.02 -15.27
C ILE A 114 -4.57 -6.92 -14.96
N VAL A 115 -4.63 -7.50 -13.75
CA VAL A 115 -5.75 -8.33 -13.30
C VAL A 115 -7.06 -7.51 -13.25
N ALA A 116 -7.02 -6.28 -12.74
CA ALA A 116 -8.17 -5.39 -12.69
C ALA A 116 -8.70 -5.05 -14.08
N THR A 117 -7.80 -4.80 -15.04
CA THR A 117 -8.17 -4.61 -16.45
C THR A 117 -8.78 -5.88 -17.05
N GLY A 118 -8.25 -7.06 -16.71
CA GLY A 118 -8.84 -8.35 -17.11
C GLY A 118 -10.26 -8.55 -16.58
N PHE A 119 -10.51 -8.25 -15.31
CA PHE A 119 -11.85 -8.31 -14.71
C PHE A 119 -12.82 -7.33 -15.37
N ASN A 120 -12.33 -6.15 -15.76
CA ASN A 120 -13.12 -5.17 -16.48
C ASN A 120 -13.53 -5.66 -17.89
N LEU A 121 -12.60 -6.32 -18.61
CA LEU A 121 -12.88 -6.92 -19.92
C LEU A 121 -13.90 -8.06 -19.84
N LEU A 122 -13.86 -8.85 -18.76
CA LEU A 122 -14.84 -9.90 -18.46
C LEU A 122 -16.20 -9.35 -18.00
N ARG A 123 -16.37 -8.01 -17.92
CA ARG A 123 -17.58 -7.32 -17.45
C ARG A 123 -18.10 -7.84 -16.10
N LEU A 124 -17.19 -8.17 -15.18
CA LEU A 124 -17.55 -8.59 -13.84
C LEU A 124 -18.22 -7.43 -13.09
N SER A 125 -19.29 -7.73 -12.36
CA SER A 125 -19.95 -6.74 -11.49
C SER A 125 -19.02 -6.34 -10.34
N SER A 126 -19.10 -5.09 -9.88
CA SER A 126 -18.24 -4.58 -8.80
C SER A 126 -18.29 -5.42 -7.52
N HIS A 127 -19.47 -6.00 -7.21
CA HIS A 127 -19.64 -6.90 -6.08
C HIS A 127 -18.88 -8.21 -6.25
N LEU A 128 -18.92 -8.79 -7.45
CA LEU A 128 -18.21 -10.04 -7.76
C LEU A 128 -16.69 -9.81 -7.82
N ALA A 129 -16.25 -8.66 -8.32
CA ALA A 129 -14.84 -8.28 -8.30
C ALA A 129 -14.31 -8.14 -6.86
N ASN A 130 -15.05 -7.50 -5.95
CA ASN A 130 -14.66 -7.40 -4.55
C ASN A 130 -14.57 -8.76 -3.86
N ALA A 131 -15.51 -9.67 -4.14
CA ALA A 131 -15.45 -11.05 -3.63
C ALA A 131 -14.20 -11.79 -4.13
N LEU A 132 -13.84 -11.65 -5.41
CA LEU A 132 -12.64 -12.24 -5.99
C LEU A 132 -11.37 -11.65 -5.39
N TRP A 133 -11.30 -10.33 -5.18
CA TRP A 133 -10.17 -9.71 -4.49
C TRP A 133 -9.97 -10.26 -3.07
N GLY A 134 -11.07 -10.48 -2.34
CA GLY A 134 -11.02 -11.10 -1.01
C GLY A 134 -10.49 -12.53 -1.06
N LEU A 135 -10.94 -13.32 -2.04
CA LEU A 135 -10.47 -14.68 -2.24
C LEU A 135 -8.99 -14.73 -2.61
N ILE A 136 -8.54 -13.84 -3.50
CA ILE A 136 -7.12 -13.70 -3.87
C ILE A 136 -6.29 -13.30 -2.63
N LEU A 137 -6.79 -12.38 -1.79
CA LEU A 137 -6.10 -11.97 -0.56
C LEU A 137 -5.88 -13.17 0.37
N ILE A 138 -6.93 -13.95 0.64
CA ILE A 138 -6.85 -15.15 1.49
C ILE A 138 -5.88 -16.16 0.89
N PHE A 139 -5.92 -16.37 -0.43
CA PHE A 139 -5.03 -17.29 -1.13
C PHE A 139 -3.57 -16.85 -1.02
N VAL A 140 -3.28 -15.57 -1.26
CA VAL A 140 -1.93 -14.99 -1.14
C VAL A 140 -1.41 -15.12 0.28
N ILE A 141 -2.22 -14.79 1.30
CA ILE A 141 -1.82 -14.92 2.70
C ILE A 141 -1.57 -16.38 3.07
N THR A 142 -2.41 -17.30 2.61
CA THR A 142 -2.27 -18.74 2.89
C THR A 142 -0.97 -19.29 2.29
N ILE A 143 -0.66 -18.93 1.04
CA ILE A 143 0.59 -19.29 0.39
C ILE A 143 1.79 -18.65 1.09
N ASN A 144 1.71 -17.36 1.39
CA ASN A 144 2.79 -16.65 2.07
C ASN A 144 3.08 -17.29 3.44
N ARG A 145 2.04 -17.66 4.19
CA ARG A 145 2.14 -18.42 5.44
C ARG A 145 2.79 -19.79 5.24
N ALA A 146 2.36 -20.53 4.21
CA ALA A 146 2.91 -21.86 3.93
C ALA A 146 4.41 -21.82 3.57
N ILE A 147 4.86 -20.74 2.91
CA ILE A 147 6.27 -20.55 2.52
C ILE A 147 7.10 -20.03 3.70
N THR A 148 6.57 -19.10 4.50
CA THR A 148 7.35 -18.38 5.51
C THR A 148 7.34 -19.07 6.88
N GLY A 149 6.38 -19.96 7.16
CA GLY A 149 6.30 -20.73 8.42
C GLY A 149 6.14 -19.91 9.71
N LYS A 150 6.16 -18.58 9.63
CA LYS A 150 6.07 -17.64 10.75
C LYS A 150 4.71 -16.98 10.81
N TRP A 151 4.19 -16.88 12.04
CA TRP A 151 3.07 -16.02 12.38
C TRP A 151 3.62 -14.62 12.62
N ILE A 152 3.42 -13.71 11.66
CA ILE A 152 3.51 -12.24 11.81
C ILE A 152 4.88 -11.69 12.27
#